data_AF-A0A818BI16-F1
#
_entry.id   AF-A0A818BI16-F1
#
_cell.length_a   1.000
_cell.length_b   1.000
_cell.length_c   1.000
_cell.angle_alpha   90.00
_cell.angle_beta   90.00
_cell.angle_gamma   90.00
#
_symmetry.space_group_name_H-M   'P 1'
#
loop_
_entity.id
_entity.type
_entity.pdbx_description
1 polymer ?
#
loop_
_entity_poly.entity_id
_entity_poly.type
_entity_poly.pdbx_seq_one_letter_code
_entity_poly.pdbx_strand_id
1 'polypeptide(L)'
;KIQKPVVILATNSKYYSRLQALMHTVSDYLSDYTVAIYDLGLSPTELTMIKENCEKCIIFPFPFAQIESVAAHIQYVPNFAWKPIVIQV
;
A
#
# COMPACT_ATOMS: atom_id res chain seq x y z
N LYS A 1 -0.28 -25.95 8.95
CA LYS A 1 -0.57 -25.27 7.66
C LYS A 1 0.43 -24.14 7.53
N ILE A 2 1.17 -24.05 6.43
CA ILE A 2 2.07 -22.91 6.19
C ILE A 2 1.17 -21.71 5.81
N GLN A 3 1.28 -20.61 6.57
CA GLN A 3 0.52 -19.39 6.31
C GLN A 3 1.13 -18.68 5.10
N LYS A 4 0.30 -18.23 4.15
CA LYS A 4 0.79 -17.49 2.99
C LYS A 4 1.27 -16.10 3.45
N PRO A 5 2.38 -15.59 2.90
CA PRO A 5 2.86 -14.24 3.19
C PRO A 5 1.81 -13.16 2.90
N VAL A 6 1.94 -12.01 3.55
CA VAL A 6 1.16 -10.81 3.24
C VAL A 6 2.00 -9.89 2.36
N VAL A 7 1.43 -9.42 1.26
CA VAL A 7 2.05 -8.41 0.40
C VAL A 7 1.73 -7.04 0.98
N ILE A 8 2.75 -6.30 1.42
CA ILE A 8 2.58 -4.96 1.98
C ILE A 8 3.05 -3.93 0.96
N LEU A 9 2.16 -3.00 0.62
CA LEU A 9 2.39 -1.89 -0.28
C LEU A 9 2.20 -0.58 0.49
N ALA A 10 2.84 0.50 0.05
CA ALA A 10 2.58 1.84 0.55
C ALA A 10 2.64 2.81 -0.63
N THR A 11 1.69 3.75 -0.74
CA THR A 11 1.61 4.63 -1.91
C THR A 11 0.84 5.93 -1.63
N ASN A 12 1.10 6.95 -2.44
CA ASN A 12 0.35 8.21 -2.47
C ASN A 12 -0.12 8.49 -3.91
N SER A 13 -0.88 9.57 -4.11
CA SER A 13 -1.41 9.92 -5.45
C SER A 13 -0.33 10.09 -6.52
N LYS A 14 0.87 10.56 -6.17
CA LYS A 14 1.98 10.75 -7.13
C LYS A 14 2.42 9.42 -7.78
N TYR A 15 2.26 8.30 -7.08
CA TYR A 15 2.67 6.97 -7.54
C TYR A 15 1.50 6.02 -7.81
N TYR A 16 0.27 6.54 -7.87
CA TYR A 16 -0.93 5.73 -8.02
C TYR A 16 -0.94 4.87 -9.30
N SER A 17 -0.51 5.41 -10.44
CA SER A 17 -0.41 4.64 -11.69
C SER A 17 0.54 3.44 -11.59
N ARG A 18 1.61 3.54 -10.79
CA ARG A 18 2.52 2.42 -10.51
C ARG A 18 1.89 1.39 -9.60
N LEU A 19 1.10 1.83 -8.61
CA LEU A 19 0.30 0.93 -7.80
C LEU A 19 -0.66 0.12 -8.68
N GLN A 20 -1.39 0.77 -9.60
CA GLN A 20 -2.32 0.08 -10.50
C GLN A 20 -1.62 -1.00 -11.33
N ALA A 21 -0.46 -0.68 -11.92
CA ALA A 21 0.33 -1.67 -12.68
C ALA A 21 0.78 -2.86 -11.79
N LEU A 22 1.19 -2.59 -10.56
CA LEU A 22 1.54 -3.65 -9.61
C LEU A 22 0.32 -4.47 -9.19
N MET A 23 -0.83 -3.84 -8.96
CA MET A 23 -2.06 -4.52 -8.58
C MET A 23 -2.51 -5.52 -9.65
N HIS A 24 -2.34 -5.20 -10.93
CA HIS A 24 -2.55 -6.18 -12.01
C HIS A 24 -1.63 -7.39 -11.86
N THR A 25 -0.33 -7.16 -11.64
CA THR A 25 0.63 -8.26 -11.42
C THR A 25 0.28 -9.10 -10.18
N VAL A 26 -0.11 -8.45 -9.08
CA VAL A 26 -0.49 -9.14 -7.84
C VAL A 26 -1.78 -9.94 -8.06
N SER A 27 -2.75 -9.41 -8.80
CA SER A 27 -3.98 -10.12 -9.14
C SER A 27 -3.70 -11.36 -10.01
N ASP A 28 -2.82 -11.24 -11.00
CA ASP A 28 -2.51 -12.32 -11.94
C ASP A 28 -1.70 -13.45 -11.30
N TYR A 29 -0.70 -13.11 -10.47
CA TYR A 29 0.29 -14.09 -9.97
C TYR A 29 0.13 -14.43 -8.49
N LEU A 30 -0.53 -13.57 -7.71
CA LEU A 30 -0.66 -13.68 -6.24
C LEU A 30 -2.14 -13.57 -5.82
N SER A 31 -3.07 -14.05 -6.66
CA SER A 31 -4.53 -13.96 -6.45
C SER A 31 -5.04 -14.49 -5.11
N ASP A 32 -4.30 -15.39 -4.48
CA ASP A 32 -4.62 -15.98 -3.18
C ASP A 32 -3.96 -15.30 -1.97
N TYR A 33 -3.14 -14.27 -2.21
CA TYR A 33 -2.43 -13.57 -1.15
C TYR A 33 -3.27 -12.40 -0.65
N THR A 34 -3.18 -12.12 0.65
CA THR A 34 -3.71 -10.87 1.22
C THR A 34 -2.76 -9.73 0.88
N VAL A 35 -3.33 -8.60 0.47
CA VAL A 35 -2.57 -7.40 0.14
C VAL A 35 -2.94 -6.31 1.15
N ALA A 36 -1.97 -5.81 1.90
CA ALA A 36 -2.13 -4.64 2.75
C ALA A 36 -1.57 -3.41 2.04
N ILE A 37 -2.33 -2.32 1.97
CA ILE A 37 -1.92 -1.06 1.34
C ILE A 37 -1.94 0.03 2.41
N TYR A 38 -0.78 0.62 2.69
CA TYR A 38 -0.68 1.84 3.48
C TYR A 38 -0.92 3.06 2.59
N ASP A 39 -1.98 3.79 2.92
CA ASP A 39 -2.35 5.05 2.29
C ASP A 39 -1.46 6.18 2.83
N LEU A 40 -0.56 6.68 1.98
CA LEU A 40 0.37 7.79 2.24
C LEU A 40 -0.17 9.15 1.75
N GLY A 41 -1.46 9.24 1.43
CA GLY A 41 -2.08 10.44 0.85
C GLY A 41 -2.64 10.18 -0.54
N LEU A 42 -3.50 9.17 -0.67
CA LEU A 42 -4.36 8.91 -1.81
C LEU A 42 -5.60 9.80 -1.75
N SER A 43 -6.09 10.18 -2.92
CA SER A 43 -7.36 10.88 -3.04
C SER A 43 -8.54 9.92 -2.78
N PRO A 44 -9.72 10.44 -2.41
CA PRO A 44 -10.92 9.63 -2.23
C PRO A 44 -11.28 8.80 -3.47
N THR A 45 -11.09 9.36 -4.67
CA THR A 45 -11.35 8.65 -5.94
C THR A 45 -10.40 7.47 -6.13
N GLU A 46 -9.11 7.64 -5.84
CA GLU A 46 -8.12 6.56 -5.93
C GLU A 46 -8.40 5.45 -4.91
N LEU A 47 -8.80 5.81 -3.69
CA LEU A 47 -9.20 4.84 -2.66
C LEU A 47 -10.42 4.01 -3.09
N THR A 48 -11.43 4.64 -3.68
CA THR A 48 -12.59 3.94 -4.23
C THR A 48 -12.18 2.98 -5.34
N MET A 49 -11.36 3.45 -6.30
CA MET A 49 -10.87 2.60 -7.39
C MET A 49 -10.05 1.40 -6.89
N ILE A 50 -9.23 1.54 -5.84
CA ILE A 50 -8.51 0.40 -5.25
C ILE A 50 -9.50 -0.64 -4.70
N LYS A 51 -10.51 -0.19 -3.95
CA LYS A 51 -11.51 -1.08 -3.33
C LYS A 51 -12.33 -1.82 -4.38
N GLU A 52 -12.66 -1.17 -5.47
CA GLU A 52 -13.42 -1.79 -6.58
C GLU A 52 -12.59 -2.83 -7.35
N ASN A 53 -11.28 -2.60 -7.51
CA ASN A 53 -10.40 -3.46 -8.30
C ASN A 53 -9.63 -4.52 -7.49
N CYS A 54 -9.77 -4.53 -6.16
CA CYS A 54 -9.06 -5.49 -5.30
C CYS A 54 -9.88 -5.90 -4.07
N GLU A 55 -10.63 -6.99 -4.22
CA GLU A 55 -11.50 -7.53 -3.17
C GLU A 55 -10.74 -7.98 -1.91
N LYS A 56 -9.51 -8.47 -2.07
CA LYS A 56 -8.64 -8.96 -0.97
C LYS A 56 -7.67 -7.91 -0.43
N CYS A 57 -7.80 -6.65 -0.86
CA CYS A 57 -6.96 -5.57 -0.37
C CYS A 57 -7.50 -5.00 0.95
N ILE A 58 -6.60 -4.81 1.91
CA ILE A 58 -6.88 -4.11 3.16
C ILE A 58 -6.12 -2.79 3.11
N ILE A 59 -6.84 -1.67 3.17
CA ILE A 59 -6.24 -0.34 3.11
C ILE A 59 -6.15 0.23 4.53
N PHE A 60 -4.95 0.67 4.93
CA PHE A 60 -4.68 1.30 6.21
C PHE A 60 -4.23 2.74 6.01
N PRO A 61 -4.84 3.73 6.69
CA PRO A 61 -4.26 5.07 6.73
C PRO A 61 -2.88 5.01 7.38
N PHE A 62 -1.87 5.61 6.75
CA PHE A 62 -0.55 5.65 7.36
C PHE A 62 -0.56 6.60 8.58
N PRO A 63 -0.06 6.17 9.75
CA PRO A 63 -0.21 6.92 10.99
C PRO A 63 0.84 8.03 11.11
N PHE A 64 0.86 8.97 10.16
CA PHE A 64 1.83 10.08 10.13
C PHE A 64 1.93 10.77 11.49
N ALA A 65 0.78 11.12 12.09
CA ALA A 65 0.68 11.78 13.40
C ALA A 65 1.42 11.06 14.55
N GLN A 66 1.55 9.72 14.49
CA GLN A 66 2.26 8.94 15.52
C GLN A 66 3.77 8.95 15.27
N ILE A 67 4.18 9.04 14.01
CA ILE A 67 5.57 9.01 13.55
C ILE A 67 6.22 10.41 13.62
N GLU A 68 5.43 11.49 13.64
CA GLU A 68 5.94 12.87 13.82
C GLU A 68 6.76 13.01 15.11
N SER A 69 6.42 12.23 16.15
CA SER A 69 7.18 12.18 17.40
C SER A 69 8.56 11.52 17.27
N VAL A 70 8.79 10.72 16.22
CA VAL A 70 9.98 9.87 16.04
C VAL A 70 10.92 10.41 14.93
N ALA A 71 10.41 11.17 13.95
CA ALA A 71 11.25 11.60 12.83
C ALA A 71 10.70 12.84 12.10
N ALA A 72 11.05 14.04 12.58
CA ALA A 72 10.76 15.31 11.88
C ALA A 72 11.22 15.32 10.41
N HIS A 73 12.26 14.56 10.06
CA HIS A 73 12.76 14.47 8.69
C HIS A 73 11.81 13.72 7.74
N ILE A 74 10.96 12.82 8.24
CA ILE A 74 10.03 12.00 7.42
C ILE A 74 8.97 12.87 6.75
N GLN A 75 8.52 13.95 7.41
CA GLN A 75 7.54 14.89 6.86
C GLN A 75 8.03 15.62 5.61
N TYR A 76 9.35 15.77 5.44
CA TYR A 76 9.95 16.52 4.34
C TYR A 76 10.48 15.63 3.23
N VAL A 77 10.32 14.31 3.30
CA VAL A 77 10.77 13.39 2.23
C VAL A 77 9.72 13.45 1.11
N PRO A 78 9.99 14.16 -0.01
CA PRO A 78 8.99 14.40 -1.06
C PRO A 78 8.64 13.13 -1.85
N ASN A 79 9.43 12.07 -1.62
CA ASN A 79 9.33 10.78 -2.27
C ASN A 79 9.25 9.70 -1.19
N PHE A 80 8.25 9.77 -0.31
CA PHE A 80 7.80 8.59 0.44
C PHE A 80 7.31 7.55 -0.58
N ALA A 81 8.28 6.86 -1.17
CA ALA A 81 8.12 6.10 -2.38
C ALA A 81 8.03 4.64 -2.00
N TRP A 82 6.82 4.13 -2.18
CA TRP A 82 6.51 2.82 -2.73
C TRP A 82 7.69 1.85 -2.81
N LYS A 83 7.75 0.93 -1.85
CA LYS A 83 8.46 -0.35 -2.01
C LYS A 83 7.56 -1.46 -1.52
N PRO A 84 7.20 -2.44 -2.37
CA PRO A 84 6.53 -3.63 -1.90
C PRO A 84 7.45 -4.39 -0.93
N ILE A 85 6.91 -4.79 0.22
CA ILE A 85 7.59 -5.65 1.19
C ILE A 85 6.73 -6.90 1.36
N VAL A 86 7.31 -8.07 1.18
CA VAL A 86 6.65 -9.34 1.45
C VAL A 86 7.05 -9.78 2.85
N ILE A 87 6.06 -9.89 3.74
CA ILE A 87 6.30 -10.35 5.12
C ILE A 87 5.70 -11.74 5.27
N GLN A 88 6.52 -12.70 5.70
CA GLN A 88 6.06 -13.99 6.18
C GLN A 88 5.81 -13.87 7.68
N VAL A 89 4.55 -14.01 8.08
CA VAL A 89 4.10 -14.08 9.48
C VAL A 89 3.71 -15.51 9.83
#